data_AF-A0A0A0MSU9-F1
#
_entry.id   AF-A0A0A0MSU9-F1
#
_cell.length_a   1.000
_cell.length_b   1.000
_cell.length_c   1.000
_cell.angle_alpha   90.00
_cell.angle_beta   90.00
_cell.angle_gamma   90.00
#
_symmetry.space_group_name_H-M   'P 1'
#
loop_
_entity.id
_entity.type
_entity.pdbx_description
1 polymer ?
#
loop_
_entity_poly.entity_id
_entity_poly.type
_entity_poly.pdbx_seq_one_letter_code
_entity_poly.pdbx_strand_id
1 'polypeptide(L)'
;MISNYRNGSELVCFNSGVGCFLIGCDWAFTVLVNTFFSFLRRKTDFFIGGEEGMAEKLITQTFSHHNQLAQKTRREKRARQEAERREKAERAARLAKEAKSETSGPQIKELTDEEAERLQLEIDQKKDAENHEAQLKNGSLDSPGKQDTEEDEEEDEKDKGKLKPNLGNGADLPNYRWTQTLSELD
;
A
#
# COMPACT_ATOMS: atom_id res chain seq x y z
N MET A 1 -61.19 -16.14 -26.65
CA MET A 1 -61.77 -14.77 -26.69
C MET A 1 -62.25 -14.46 -25.28
N ILE A 2 -61.79 -13.47 -24.52
CA ILE A 2 -61.06 -12.23 -24.81
C ILE A 2 -60.18 -11.88 -23.59
N SER A 3 -59.01 -11.32 -23.90
CA SER A 3 -58.03 -10.66 -23.04
C SER A 3 -58.63 -9.67 -22.05
N ASN A 4 -57.99 -9.48 -20.88
CA ASN A 4 -57.75 -8.14 -20.34
C ASN A 4 -56.55 -8.16 -19.37
N TYR A 5 -55.37 -7.89 -19.93
CA TYR A 5 -54.19 -7.41 -19.23
C TYR A 5 -54.47 -6.00 -18.67
N ARG A 6 -54.34 -5.81 -17.36
CA ARG A 6 -54.40 -4.48 -16.72
C ARG A 6 -52.98 -4.09 -16.33
N ASN A 7 -52.37 -3.25 -17.16
CA ASN A 7 -51.12 -2.56 -16.86
C ASN A 7 -51.33 -1.64 -15.64
N GLY A 8 -50.64 -1.93 -14.54
CA GLY A 8 -50.56 -1.10 -13.36
C GLY A 8 -49.09 -0.92 -12.98
N SER A 9 -48.48 0.14 -13.48
CA SER A 9 -47.21 0.66 -13.01
C SER A 9 -47.40 1.22 -11.59
N GLU A 10 -47.35 0.36 -10.58
CA GLU A 10 -47.20 0.79 -9.19
C GLU A 10 -45.73 1.11 -8.93
N LEU A 11 -45.44 2.40 -8.89
CA LEU A 11 -44.19 2.97 -8.46
C LEU A 11 -44.08 2.79 -6.94
N VAL A 12 -43.58 1.64 -6.48
CA VAL A 12 -43.30 1.43 -5.06
C VAL A 12 -41.97 2.12 -4.74
N CYS A 13 -42.04 3.39 -4.33
CA CYS A 13 -40.89 4.11 -3.78
C CYS A 13 -40.54 3.53 -2.40
N PHE A 14 -39.64 2.55 -2.35
CA PHE A 14 -39.03 2.10 -1.11
C PHE A 14 -37.94 3.10 -0.71
N ASN A 15 -38.28 3.99 0.23
CA ASN A 15 -37.39 5.02 0.74
C ASN A 15 -36.42 4.39 1.75
N SER A 16 -35.41 3.68 1.26
CA SER A 16 -34.21 3.33 2.03
C SER A 16 -33.04 4.13 1.47
N GLY A 17 -32.55 5.10 2.25
CA GLY A 17 -31.60 6.16 1.86
C GLY A 17 -30.20 5.73 1.43
N VAL A 18 -30.08 4.83 0.46
CA VAL A 18 -28.85 4.50 -0.29
C VAL A 18 -29.28 4.02 -1.69
N GLY A 19 -29.55 4.94 -2.60
CA GLY A 19 -29.98 4.52 -3.94
C GLY A 19 -30.39 5.62 -4.89
N CYS A 20 -29.61 6.70 -5.00
CA CYS A 20 -29.87 7.74 -6.00
C CYS A 20 -28.67 7.98 -6.92
N PHE A 21 -28.16 6.92 -7.57
CA PHE A 21 -27.13 7.07 -8.60
C PHE A 21 -27.23 6.15 -9.83
N LEU A 22 -28.29 5.33 -9.97
CA LEU A 22 -28.36 4.34 -11.06
C LEU A 22 -29.35 4.67 -12.18
N ILE A 23 -30.35 5.53 -11.96
CA ILE A 23 -31.46 5.70 -12.93
C ILE A 23 -31.06 6.51 -14.18
N GLY A 24 -30.01 7.34 -14.11
CA GLY A 24 -29.56 8.17 -15.24
C GLY A 24 -28.72 7.43 -16.29
N CYS A 25 -28.00 6.38 -15.90
CA CYS A 25 -27.09 5.65 -16.80
C CYS A 25 -27.84 4.65 -17.68
N ASP A 26 -28.96 4.10 -17.20
CA ASP A 26 -29.72 3.08 -17.93
C ASP A 26 -30.29 3.61 -19.25
N TRP A 27 -30.86 4.82 -19.27
CA TRP A 27 -31.46 5.36 -20.50
C TRP A 27 -30.41 5.68 -21.58
N ALA A 28 -29.30 6.33 -21.21
CA ALA A 28 -28.25 6.67 -22.18
C ALA A 28 -27.62 5.42 -22.81
N PHE A 29 -27.39 4.38 -22.01
CA PHE A 29 -26.83 3.14 -22.53
C PHE A 29 -27.81 2.40 -23.43
N THR A 30 -29.11 2.36 -23.09
CA THR A 30 -30.12 1.75 -23.96
C THR A 30 -30.19 2.43 -25.34
N VAL A 31 -30.06 3.76 -25.40
CA VAL A 31 -30.03 4.51 -26.66
C VAL A 31 -28.80 4.14 -27.50
N LEU A 32 -27.62 4.04 -26.89
CA LEU A 32 -26.39 3.62 -27.57
C LEU A 32 -26.53 2.22 -28.18
N VAL A 33 -26.96 1.26 -27.37
CA VAL A 33 -27.11 -0.14 -27.77
C VAL A 33 -28.18 -0.28 -28.87
N ASN A 34 -29.30 0.43 -28.74
CA ASN A 34 -30.35 0.44 -29.77
C ASN A 34 -29.87 1.08 -31.08
N THR A 35 -29.03 2.11 -31.02
CA THR A 35 -28.44 2.73 -32.21
C THR A 35 -27.53 1.75 -32.94
N PHE A 36 -26.68 1.02 -32.19
CA PHE A 36 -25.79 0.00 -32.73
C PHE A 36 -26.55 -1.16 -33.38
N PHE A 37 -27.55 -1.73 -32.69
CA PHE A 37 -28.37 -2.81 -33.27
C PHE A 37 -29.23 -2.33 -34.45
N SER A 38 -29.67 -1.07 -34.43
CA SER A 38 -30.37 -0.47 -35.58
C SER A 38 -29.46 -0.30 -36.79
N PHE A 39 -28.15 -0.14 -36.61
CA PHE A 39 -27.16 -0.17 -37.68
C PHE A 39 -26.97 -1.59 -38.20
N LEU A 40 -26.71 -2.56 -37.32
CA LEU A 40 -26.54 -3.97 -37.70
C LEU A 40 -27.74 -4.49 -38.50
N ARG A 41 -28.97 -4.26 -38.02
CA ARG A 41 -30.17 -4.69 -38.74
C ARG A 41 -30.30 -4.12 -40.17
N ARG A 42 -29.80 -2.90 -40.42
CA ARG A 42 -30.01 -2.19 -41.70
C ARG A 42 -28.83 -2.28 -42.67
N LYS A 43 -27.62 -2.41 -42.16
CA LYS A 43 -26.38 -2.34 -42.95
C LYS A 43 -25.58 -3.62 -42.94
N THR A 44 -25.96 -4.58 -42.12
CA THR A 44 -25.32 -5.90 -42.08
C THR A 44 -26.38 -7.00 -42.18
N ASP A 45 -25.92 -8.20 -42.52
CA ASP A 45 -26.72 -9.43 -42.54
C ASP A 45 -26.68 -10.13 -41.17
N PHE A 46 -26.26 -9.45 -40.11
CA PHE A 46 -26.02 -10.05 -38.79
C PHE A 46 -27.19 -10.89 -38.23
N PHE A 47 -28.43 -10.50 -38.51
CA PHE A 47 -29.63 -11.20 -38.03
C PHE A 47 -30.23 -12.19 -39.04
N ILE A 48 -29.86 -12.14 -40.32
CA ILE A 48 -30.54 -12.88 -41.41
C ILE A 48 -29.57 -13.75 -42.23
N GLY A 49 -28.28 -13.41 -42.27
CA GLY A 49 -27.26 -14.07 -43.08
C GLY A 49 -26.67 -15.35 -42.47
N GLY A 50 -27.01 -15.68 -41.22
CA GLY A 50 -26.51 -16.87 -40.52
C GLY A 50 -27.61 -17.84 -40.08
N GLU A 51 -27.20 -18.93 -39.44
CA GLU A 51 -28.12 -19.86 -38.78
C GLU A 51 -28.93 -19.16 -37.68
N GLU A 52 -30.20 -19.53 -37.56
CA GLU A 52 -31.12 -18.96 -36.58
C GLU A 52 -30.55 -19.10 -35.16
N GLY A 53 -30.49 -17.99 -34.42
CA GLY A 53 -29.95 -17.94 -33.06
C GLY A 53 -28.43 -17.78 -32.94
N MET A 54 -27.64 -17.77 -34.02
CA MET A 54 -26.19 -17.51 -33.93
C MET A 54 -25.85 -16.10 -33.44
N ALA A 55 -26.62 -15.11 -33.87
CA ALA A 55 -26.49 -13.72 -33.41
C ALA A 55 -26.65 -13.61 -31.88
N GLU A 56 -27.66 -14.29 -31.33
CA GLU A 56 -27.92 -14.31 -29.89
C GLU A 56 -26.81 -15.03 -29.12
N LYS A 57 -26.35 -16.19 -29.62
CA LYS A 57 -25.24 -16.93 -29.02
C LYS A 57 -23.98 -16.08 -28.96
N LEU A 58 -23.63 -15.37 -30.03
CA LEU A 58 -22.46 -14.51 -30.06
C LEU A 58 -22.54 -13.40 -29.00
N ILE A 59 -23.66 -12.66 -28.98
CA ILE A 59 -23.86 -11.58 -28.00
C ILE A 59 -23.79 -12.12 -26.57
N THR A 60 -24.45 -13.25 -26.32
CA THR A 60 -24.48 -13.89 -24.99
C THR A 60 -23.09 -14.36 -24.56
N GLN A 61 -22.31 -14.95 -25.46
CA GLN A 61 -20.95 -15.40 -25.20
C GLN A 61 -20.02 -14.21 -24.88
N THR A 62 -20.04 -13.17 -25.72
CA THR A 62 -19.24 -11.95 -25.51
C THR A 62 -19.62 -11.27 -24.20
N PHE A 63 -20.93 -11.14 -23.92
CA PHE A 63 -21.42 -10.58 -22.66
C PHE A 63 -20.95 -11.41 -21.45
N SER A 64 -21.11 -12.74 -21.51
CA SER A 64 -20.70 -13.64 -20.43
C SER A 64 -19.21 -13.52 -20.15
N HIS A 65 -18.37 -13.48 -21.19
CA HIS A 65 -16.93 -13.29 -21.05
C HIS A 65 -16.60 -11.98 -20.31
N HIS A 66 -17.10 -10.84 -20.80
CA HIS A 66 -16.82 -9.55 -20.16
C HIS A 66 -17.40 -9.44 -18.74
N ASN A 67 -18.58 -10.01 -18.50
CA ASN A 67 -19.18 -10.06 -17.18
C ASN A 67 -18.31 -10.89 -16.21
N GLN A 68 -17.78 -12.03 -16.65
CA GLN A 68 -16.85 -12.83 -15.83
C GLN A 68 -15.58 -12.06 -15.49
N LEU A 69 -14.98 -11.35 -16.46
CA LEU A 69 -13.81 -10.51 -16.22
C LEU A 69 -14.13 -9.41 -15.19
N ALA A 70 -15.21 -8.66 -15.39
CA ALA A 70 -15.63 -7.60 -14.48
C ALA A 70 -15.86 -8.13 -13.05
N GLN A 71 -16.52 -9.29 -12.92
CA GLN A 71 -16.75 -9.95 -11.64
C GLN A 71 -15.44 -10.40 -10.98
N LYS A 72 -14.52 -10.98 -11.75
CA LYS A 72 -13.20 -11.41 -11.26
C LYS A 72 -12.41 -10.22 -10.73
N THR A 73 -12.27 -9.16 -11.51
CA THR A 73 -11.58 -7.92 -11.08
C THR A 73 -12.22 -7.33 -9.82
N ARG A 74 -13.56 -7.32 -9.74
CA ARG A 74 -14.27 -6.85 -8.54
C ARG A 74 -13.98 -7.71 -7.32
N ARG A 75 -13.95 -9.03 -7.47
CA ARG A 75 -13.63 -9.98 -6.38
C ARG A 75 -12.18 -9.83 -5.93
N GLU A 76 -11.23 -9.75 -6.85
CA GLU A 76 -9.80 -9.58 -6.55
C GLU A 76 -9.54 -8.26 -5.81
N LYS A 77 -10.13 -7.15 -6.28
CA LYS A 77 -10.03 -5.86 -5.60
C LYS A 77 -10.57 -5.93 -4.18
N ARG A 78 -11.73 -6.58 -3.97
CA ARG A 78 -12.31 -6.77 -2.64
C ARG A 78 -11.44 -7.65 -1.75
N ALA A 79 -10.92 -8.76 -2.28
CA ALA A 79 -10.04 -9.67 -1.54
C ALA A 79 -8.74 -8.99 -1.12
N ARG A 80 -8.13 -8.20 -2.00
CA ARG A 80 -6.92 -7.42 -1.70
C ARG A 80 -7.16 -6.39 -0.59
N GLN A 81 -8.26 -5.65 -0.67
CA GLN A 81 -8.64 -4.68 0.36
C GLN A 81 -8.92 -5.35 1.72
N GLU A 82 -9.54 -6.52 1.72
CA GLU A 82 -9.80 -7.27 2.94
C GLU A 82 -8.51 -7.85 3.56
N ALA A 83 -7.61 -8.38 2.73
CA ALA A 83 -6.31 -8.89 3.17
C ALA A 83 -5.45 -7.77 3.78
N GLU A 84 -5.37 -6.61 3.12
CA GLU A 84 -4.65 -5.43 3.63
C GLU A 84 -5.24 -4.96 4.96
N ARG A 85 -6.58 -4.89 5.07
CA ARG A 85 -7.24 -4.52 6.32
C ARG A 85 -6.96 -5.53 7.44
N ARG A 86 -6.91 -6.82 7.11
CA ARG A 86 -6.62 -7.90 8.08
C ARG A 86 -5.16 -7.84 8.55
N GLU A 87 -4.21 -7.66 7.65
CA GLU A 87 -2.79 -7.53 7.99
C GLU A 87 -2.54 -6.29 8.87
N LYS A 88 -3.14 -5.15 8.52
CA LYS A 88 -3.04 -3.92 9.33
C LYS A 88 -3.60 -4.12 10.73
N ALA A 89 -4.75 -4.80 10.85
CA ALA A 89 -5.34 -5.10 12.16
C ALA A 89 -4.47 -6.05 12.99
N GLU A 90 -3.87 -7.07 12.36
CA GLU A 90 -2.97 -8.01 13.04
C GLU A 90 -1.69 -7.32 13.51
N ARG A 91 -1.08 -6.47 12.67
CA ARG A 91 0.11 -5.70 13.04
C ARG A 91 -0.16 -4.74 14.20
N ALA A 92 -1.29 -4.05 14.17
CA ALA A 92 -1.72 -3.17 15.27
C ALA A 92 -1.97 -3.96 16.57
N ALA A 93 -2.60 -5.14 16.48
CA ALA A 93 -2.83 -5.99 17.63
C ALA A 93 -1.53 -6.55 18.24
N ARG A 94 -0.52 -6.87 17.41
CA ARG A 94 0.80 -7.31 17.88
C ARG A 94 1.53 -6.21 18.63
N LEU A 95 1.59 -5.00 18.06
CA LEU A 95 2.21 -3.83 18.70
C LEU A 95 1.50 -3.47 20.01
N ALA A 96 0.16 -3.54 20.06
CA ALA A 96 -0.59 -3.28 21.29
C ALA A 96 -0.38 -4.34 22.37
N LYS A 97 -0.05 -5.60 22.00
CA LYS A 97 0.32 -6.64 22.97
C LYS A 97 1.73 -6.42 23.52
N GLU A 98 2.67 -6.07 22.64
CA GLU A 98 4.07 -5.79 22.99
C GLU A 98 4.19 -4.58 23.93
N ALA A 99 3.50 -3.48 23.61
CA ALA A 99 3.44 -2.29 24.48
C ALA A 99 2.81 -2.61 25.86
N LYS A 100 1.81 -3.50 25.92
CA LYS A 100 1.20 -3.92 27.19
C LYS A 100 2.16 -4.80 28.01
N SER A 101 2.93 -5.68 27.38
CA SER A 101 3.92 -6.50 28.07
C SER A 101 5.11 -5.70 28.59
N GLU A 102 5.55 -4.66 27.86
CA GLU A 102 6.60 -3.74 28.34
C GLU A 102 6.13 -2.92 29.55
N THR A 103 4.86 -2.48 29.58
CA THR A 103 4.30 -1.81 30.76
C THR A 103 4.02 -2.74 31.95
N SER A 104 4.06 -4.07 31.76
CA SER A 104 3.88 -5.05 32.85
C SER A 104 5.19 -5.70 33.33
N GLY A 105 6.34 -5.31 32.75
CA GLY A 105 7.65 -5.67 33.29
C GLY A 105 7.91 -4.97 34.63
N PRO A 106 8.86 -5.46 35.46
CA PRO A 106 9.24 -4.78 36.69
C PRO A 106 9.67 -3.35 36.35
N GLN A 107 8.91 -2.38 36.88
CA GLN A 107 9.10 -0.95 36.68
C GLN A 107 10.48 -0.55 37.25
N ILE A 108 11.51 -0.49 36.40
CA ILE A 108 12.76 0.19 36.75
C ILE A 108 12.39 1.67 36.81
N LYS A 109 12.21 2.14 38.03
CA LYS A 109 11.99 3.54 38.36
C LYS A 109 13.34 4.24 38.09
N GLU A 110 13.38 5.08 37.06
CA GLU A 110 14.49 6.00 36.81
C GLU A 110 14.84 6.68 38.14
N LEU A 111 16.02 6.38 38.68
CA LEU A 111 16.60 7.16 39.78
C LEU A 111 16.99 8.51 39.18
N THR A 112 16.54 9.60 39.79
CA THR A 112 16.88 10.97 39.38
C THR A 112 18.41 11.12 39.29
N ASP A 113 18.91 11.87 38.30
CA ASP A 113 20.34 12.05 37.97
C ASP A 113 21.24 12.35 39.21
N GLU A 114 20.65 12.95 40.24
CA GLU A 114 21.30 13.31 41.52
C GLU A 114 21.76 12.10 42.37
N GLU A 115 21.12 10.94 42.26
CA GLU A 115 21.50 9.74 43.02
C GLU A 115 22.56 8.91 42.28
N ALA A 116 22.61 9.02 40.95
CA ALA A 116 23.64 8.40 40.10
C ALA A 116 25.01 9.05 40.30
N GLU A 117 25.08 10.38 40.45
CA GLU A 117 26.32 11.09 40.76
C GLU A 117 26.90 10.69 42.12
N ARG A 118 26.04 10.41 43.11
CA ARG A 118 26.48 10.05 44.46
C ARG A 118 27.14 8.67 44.51
N LEU A 119 26.62 7.72 43.74
CA LEU A 119 27.21 6.38 43.56
C LEU A 119 28.51 6.43 42.75
N GLN A 120 28.60 7.32 41.75
CA GLN A 120 29.82 7.52 40.96
C GLN A 120 30.96 8.09 41.82
N LEU A 121 30.66 9.08 42.68
CA LEU A 121 31.61 9.66 43.63
C LEU A 121 32.16 8.64 44.64
N GLU A 122 31.33 7.68 45.09
CA GLU A 122 31.77 6.66 46.05
C GLU A 122 32.64 5.56 45.39
N ILE A 123 32.41 5.28 44.10
CA ILE A 123 33.24 4.38 43.31
C ILE A 123 34.59 5.03 43.00
N ASP A 124 34.60 6.31 42.59
CA ASP A 124 35.83 7.04 42.27
C ASP A 124 36.71 7.22 43.53
N GLN A 125 36.13 7.50 44.70
CA GLN A 125 36.88 7.55 45.96
C GLN A 125 37.52 6.21 46.37
N LYS A 126 36.84 5.08 46.09
CA LYS A 126 37.43 3.74 46.33
C LYS A 126 38.51 3.42 45.30
N LYS A 127 38.34 3.86 44.06
CA LYS A 127 39.34 3.71 43.00
C LYS A 127 40.58 4.55 43.28
N ASP A 128 40.44 5.74 43.83
CA ASP A 128 41.56 6.61 44.23
C ASP A 128 42.35 6.06 45.43
N ALA A 129 41.67 5.34 46.34
CA ALA A 129 42.34 4.61 47.42
C ALA A 129 43.14 3.39 46.91
N GLU A 130 42.68 2.74 45.83
CA GLU A 130 43.38 1.61 45.20
C GLU A 130 44.50 2.09 44.22
N ASN A 131 44.39 3.30 43.67
CA ASN A 131 45.38 3.89 42.77
C ASN A 131 46.58 4.52 43.50
N HIS A 132 46.47 4.78 44.80
CA HIS A 132 47.59 5.30 45.61
C HIS A 132 48.60 4.21 46.03
N GLU A 133 48.34 2.93 45.72
CA GLU A 133 49.30 1.83 45.90
C GLU A 133 49.95 1.36 44.57
N ALA A 134 49.44 1.81 43.40
CA ALA A 134 49.94 1.38 42.08
C ALA A 134 50.76 2.44 41.30
N GLN A 135 50.91 3.66 41.81
CA GLN A 135 51.70 4.73 41.16
C GLN A 135 53.15 4.83 41.68
N LEU A 136 53.91 3.75 41.54
CA LEU A 136 55.37 3.79 41.44
C LEU A 136 55.84 2.78 40.38
N LYS A 137 55.39 2.94 39.12
CA LYS A 137 56.22 2.58 37.97
C LYS A 137 55.66 3.08 36.63
N ASN A 138 56.54 3.83 35.97
CA ASN A 138 56.67 4.02 34.53
C ASN A 138 55.69 4.98 33.85
N GLY A 139 56.27 6.10 33.40
CA GLY A 139 55.67 7.04 32.47
C GLY A 139 56.05 6.79 31.01
N SER A 140 56.05 7.90 30.26
CA SER A 140 56.20 8.05 28.80
C SER A 140 54.95 7.66 28.00
N LEU A 141 54.44 8.41 27.01
CA LEU A 141 54.95 9.55 26.22
C LEU A 141 53.79 10.24 25.46
N ASP A 142 54.15 11.35 24.84
CA ASP A 142 53.41 12.48 24.24
C ASP A 142 52.63 12.25 22.92
N SER A 143 51.78 13.23 22.58
CA SER A 143 50.82 13.44 21.44
C SER A 143 51.52 13.78 20.08
N PRO A 144 50.92 14.34 18.98
CA PRO A 144 49.54 14.36 18.39
C PRO A 144 49.46 14.25 16.81
N GLY A 145 48.26 13.99 16.24
CA GLY A 145 47.69 14.76 15.08
C GLY A 145 47.68 14.25 13.60
N LYS A 146 46.51 14.49 12.94
CA LYS A 146 46.20 14.84 11.50
C LYS A 146 45.60 13.82 10.48
N GLN A 147 44.28 14.01 10.23
CA GLN A 147 43.52 14.40 9.01
C GLN A 147 43.58 13.63 7.64
N ASP A 148 42.36 13.59 7.05
CA ASP A 148 41.91 13.34 5.64
C ASP A 148 41.90 11.88 5.14
N THR A 149 40.86 11.31 4.51
CA THR A 149 39.57 11.75 3.94
C THR A 149 38.62 10.54 4.02
N GLU A 150 37.41 10.67 4.56
CA GLU A 150 36.48 9.54 4.68
C GLU A 150 35.90 9.14 3.31
N GLU A 151 36.21 7.92 2.90
CA GLU A 151 35.42 7.09 1.99
C GLU A 151 34.10 6.76 2.69
N ASP A 152 32.99 7.32 2.22
CA ASP A 152 31.65 6.89 2.60
C ASP A 152 31.24 5.71 1.69
N GLU A 153 31.79 4.53 2.00
CA GLU A 153 31.29 3.24 1.52
C GLU A 153 30.86 2.38 2.72
N GLU A 154 29.85 2.83 3.48
CA GLU A 154 28.95 1.90 4.16
C GLU A 154 27.95 1.33 3.14
N GLU A 155 28.43 0.47 2.24
CA GLU A 155 27.56 -0.42 1.48
C GLU A 155 26.97 -1.46 2.44
N ASP A 156 25.79 -1.16 2.97
CA ASP A 156 24.91 -2.09 3.66
C ASP A 156 24.84 -3.40 2.84
N GLU A 157 25.01 -4.58 3.45
CA GLU A 157 25.06 -5.87 2.72
C GLU A 157 23.82 -6.14 1.85
N LYS A 158 22.74 -5.36 2.05
CA LYS A 158 21.48 -5.40 1.29
C LYS A 158 21.46 -4.51 0.04
N ASP A 159 22.42 -3.61 -0.12
CA ASP A 159 22.50 -2.64 -1.22
C ASP A 159 23.60 -2.94 -2.24
N LYS A 160 24.43 -3.96 -1.97
CA LYS A 160 25.36 -4.54 -2.95
C LYS A 160 24.63 -4.93 -4.24
N GLY A 161 24.79 -4.12 -5.28
CA GLY A 161 24.23 -4.34 -6.61
C GLY A 161 23.04 -3.45 -6.99
N LYS A 162 22.61 -2.51 -6.15
CA LYS A 162 21.65 -1.46 -6.55
C LYS A 162 22.39 -0.22 -7.04
N LEU A 163 21.94 0.37 -8.14
CA LEU A 163 22.49 1.63 -8.62
C LEU A 163 22.07 2.78 -7.69
N LYS A 164 23.04 3.61 -7.30
CA LYS A 164 22.78 4.85 -6.56
C LYS A 164 21.83 5.75 -7.37
N PRO A 165 20.69 6.20 -6.80
CA PRO A 165 19.79 7.11 -7.49
C PRO A 165 20.50 8.41 -7.89
N ASN A 166 20.14 8.97 -9.04
CA ASN A 166 20.63 10.29 -9.45
C ASN A 166 19.90 11.42 -8.69
N LEU A 167 20.37 12.66 -8.79
CA LEU A 167 19.76 13.83 -8.10
C LEU A 167 18.28 14.05 -8.46
N GLY A 168 17.85 13.52 -9.60
CA GLY A 168 16.46 13.55 -10.04
C GLY A 168 15.68 12.29 -9.64
N ASN A 169 16.11 11.56 -8.59
CA ASN A 169 15.47 10.33 -8.10
C ASN A 169 15.25 9.23 -9.17
N GLY A 170 16.01 9.26 -10.26
CA GLY A 170 16.00 8.24 -11.30
C GLY A 170 17.32 7.48 -11.34
N ALA A 171 17.68 6.96 -12.52
CA ALA A 171 18.92 6.22 -12.70
C ALA A 171 19.65 6.60 -13.99
N ASP A 172 20.97 6.56 -13.92
CA ASP A 172 21.87 6.77 -15.04
C ASP A 172 22.41 5.41 -15.51
N LEU A 173 22.03 5.00 -16.73
CA LEU A 173 22.49 3.77 -17.38
C LEU A 173 23.38 4.11 -18.58
N PRO A 174 24.19 3.16 -19.10
CA PRO A 174 25.12 3.43 -20.20
C PRO A 174 24.49 4.00 -21.47
N ASN A 175 23.24 3.62 -21.78
CA ASN A 175 22.57 4.00 -23.03
C ASN A 175 21.44 5.02 -22.85
N TYR A 176 21.04 5.32 -21.62
CA TYR A 176 19.96 6.25 -21.32
C TYR A 176 19.98 6.64 -19.84
N ARG A 177 19.43 7.82 -19.55
CA ARG A 177 19.20 8.31 -18.19
C ARG A 177 17.76 8.75 -18.05
N TRP A 178 17.20 8.61 -16.86
CA TRP A 178 15.87 9.12 -16.54
C TRP A 178 15.86 9.78 -15.16
N THR A 179 14.89 10.67 -14.95
CA THR A 179 14.64 11.36 -13.69
C THR A 179 13.15 11.28 -13.40
N GLN A 180 12.77 11.34 -12.14
CA GLN A 180 11.39 11.34 -11.68
C GLN A 180 11.20 12.41 -10.61
N THR A 181 10.26 13.32 -10.86
CA THR A 181 9.81 14.35 -9.92
C THR A 181 8.32 14.18 -9.62
N LEU A 182 7.88 14.63 -8.44
CA LEU A 182 6.48 14.50 -8.01
C LEU A 182 5.50 15.33 -8.86
N SER A 183 6.01 16.29 -9.64
CA SER A 183 5.23 17.17 -10.52
C SER A 183 4.75 16.53 -11.82
N GLU A 184 5.19 15.30 -12.13
CA GLU A 184 4.95 14.64 -13.42
C GLU A 184 3.78 13.65 -13.40
N LEU A 185 3.02 13.57 -12.29
CA LEU A 185 1.81 12.75 -12.18
C LEU A 185 0.58 13.54 -12.66
N ASP A 186 -0.02 13.08 -13.77
CA ASP A 186 -1.32 13.50 -14.32
C ASP A 186 -2.39 12.44 -14.01
#